data_AF-A5V0P0-F1
#
_entry.id   AF-A5V0P0-F1
#
_cell.length_a   1.000
_cell.length_b   1.000
_cell.length_c   1.000
_cell.angle_alpha   90.00
_cell.angle_beta   90.00
_cell.angle_gamma   90.00
#
_symmetry.space_group_name_H-M   'P 1'
#
loop_
_entity.id
_entity.type
_entity.pdbx_description
1 polymer ?
#
loop_
_entity_poly.entity_id
_entity_poly.type
_entity_poly.pdbx_seq_one_letter_code
_entity_poly.pdbx_strand_id
1 'polypeptide(L)'
;MRSLPGAKHTTLRSVCCLAHARGQARPNSDYDLALKPGHPPAPLDRVAWQVEIENLLGADVSLVLLTPTTDPVLGWEIARDGKLLYERDRGLWMSERARLWHLYNDALPFRRALAESLRSYAEEVRHGA
;
A
#
# COMPACT_ATOMS: atom_id res chain seq x y z
N MET A 1 4.34 -14.54 22.02
CA MET A 1 3.58 -14.23 20.79
C MET A 1 2.11 -14.11 21.18
N ARG A 2 1.64 -12.92 21.55
CA ARG A 2 0.23 -12.71 21.97
C ARG A 2 -0.62 -12.51 20.71
N SER A 3 -1.66 -13.32 20.58
CA SER A 3 -2.68 -13.24 19.54
C SER A 3 -3.51 -11.98 19.72
N LEU A 4 -3.72 -11.23 18.63
CA LEU A 4 -4.62 -10.07 18.55
C LEU A 4 -6.07 -10.55 18.80
N PRO A 5 -6.78 -10.07 19.83
CA PRO A 5 -8.12 -10.53 20.18
C PRO A 5 -9.17 -9.84 19.29
N GLY A 6 -9.53 -10.49 18.20
CA GLY A 6 -10.54 -10.02 17.23
C GLY A 6 -10.51 -10.79 15.90
N ALA A 7 -9.39 -11.44 15.60
CA ALA A 7 -9.18 -12.20 14.37
C ALA A 7 -9.87 -13.57 14.39
N LYS A 8 -11.20 -13.62 14.23
CA LYS A 8 -11.86 -14.87 13.84
C LYS A 8 -11.57 -15.12 12.34
N HIS A 9 -10.41 -15.73 12.07
CA HIS A 9 -10.00 -16.39 10.82
C HIS A 9 -9.36 -15.58 9.66
N THR A 10 -8.65 -14.47 9.89
CA THR A 10 -7.85 -13.85 8.82
C THR A 10 -6.36 -14.11 8.98
N THR A 11 -5.82 -15.03 8.18
CA THR A 11 -4.37 -15.31 8.13
C THR A 11 -3.67 -14.27 7.28
N LEU A 12 -2.76 -13.48 7.86
CA LEU A 12 -1.87 -12.59 7.11
C LEU A 12 -0.88 -13.41 6.27
N ARG A 13 -0.75 -13.09 4.98
CA ARG A 13 0.23 -13.73 4.09
C ARG A 13 1.55 -12.97 4.05
N SER A 14 1.48 -11.63 4.04
CA SER A 14 2.65 -10.75 4.06
C SER A 14 2.31 -9.36 4.60
N VAL A 15 3.30 -8.70 5.21
CA VAL A 15 3.24 -7.34 5.75
C VAL A 15 4.52 -6.59 5.36
N CYS A 16 4.35 -5.42 4.76
CA CYS A 16 5.44 -4.51 4.39
C CYS A 16 5.21 -3.12 4.98
N CYS A 17 6.28 -2.42 5.34
CA CYS A 17 6.23 -1.01 5.73
C CYS A 17 6.88 -0.12 4.67
N LEU A 18 6.30 1.06 4.42
CA LEU A 18 6.84 2.06 3.49
C LEU A 18 7.50 3.23 4.23
N ALA A 19 6.86 3.75 5.28
CA ALA A 19 7.40 4.87 6.05
C ALA A 19 8.42 4.39 7.08
N HIS A 20 9.65 4.26 6.60
CA HIS A 20 10.96 4.20 7.29
C HIS A 20 12.03 3.73 6.29
N ALA A 21 11.61 3.17 5.15
CA ALA A 21 12.51 2.66 4.13
C ALA A 21 13.28 3.78 3.38
N ARG A 22 12.72 4.99 3.31
CA ARG A 22 13.40 6.16 2.70
C ARG A 22 14.28 6.97 3.66
N GLY A 23 14.33 6.65 4.96
CA GLY A 23 15.16 7.35 5.94
C GLY A 23 14.79 8.83 6.20
N GLN A 24 13.62 9.28 5.71
CA GLN A 24 13.13 10.67 5.82
C GLN A 24 12.13 10.87 6.96
N ALA A 25 12.01 9.91 7.88
CA ALA A 25 11.08 9.97 8.99
C ALA A 25 11.44 11.12 9.95
N ARG A 26 10.47 11.98 10.23
CA ARG A 26 10.52 12.99 11.30
C ARG A 26 10.05 12.34 12.61
N PRO A 27 10.31 12.96 13.78
CA PRO A 27 9.90 12.42 15.08
C PRO A 27 8.40 12.12 15.21
N ASN A 28 7.56 12.82 14.44
CA ASN A 28 6.10 12.62 14.40
C ASN A 28 5.64 12.05 13.05
N SER A 29 6.49 11.29 12.36
CA SER A 29 6.08 10.69 11.09
C SER A 29 5.15 9.52 11.31
N ASP A 30 3.99 9.57 10.65
CA ASP A 30 3.03 8.48 10.57
C ASP A 30 3.68 7.24 9.91
N TYR A 31 3.19 6.06 10.27
CA TYR A 31 3.64 4.80 9.68
C TYR A 31 2.74 4.40 8.50
N ASP A 32 3.32 4.26 7.31
CA ASP A 32 2.65 3.65 6.16
C ASP A 32 2.86 2.13 6.16
N LEU A 33 1.78 1.36 6.29
CA LEU A 33 1.80 -0.11 6.28
C LEU A 33 0.95 -0.68 5.15
N ALA A 34 1.52 -1.64 4.43
CA ALA A 34 0.81 -2.44 3.43
C ALA A 34 0.67 -3.89 3.91
N LEU A 35 -0.56 -4.38 4.02
CA LEU A 35 -0.87 -5.75 4.41
C LEU A 35 -1.49 -6.51 3.25
N LYS A 36 -1.08 -7.77 3.05
CA LYS A 36 -1.79 -8.71 2.18
C LYS A 36 -2.40 -9.82 3.04
N PRO A 37 -3.68 -9.67 3.44
CA PRO A 37 -4.37 -10.74 4.14
C PRO A 37 -4.70 -11.88 3.19
N GLY A 38 -4.86 -13.09 3.72
CA GLY A 38 -5.25 -14.26 2.93
C GLY A 38 -6.67 -14.16 2.36
N HIS A 39 -7.53 -13.37 3.03
CA HIS A 39 -8.87 -13.01 2.60
C HIS A 39 -9.13 -11.54 2.96
N PRO A 40 -9.96 -10.81 2.19
CA PRO A 40 -10.35 -9.46 2.57
C PRO A 40 -11.03 -9.45 3.95
N PRO A 41 -10.56 -8.63 4.91
CA PRO A 41 -11.22 -8.51 6.21
C PRO A 41 -12.57 -7.80 6.04
N ALA A 42 -13.48 -8.00 6.99
CA ALA A 42 -14.67 -7.16 7.06
C ALA A 42 -14.27 -5.70 7.33
N PRO A 43 -15.09 -4.70 6.93
CA PRO A 43 -14.75 -3.29 7.13
C PRO A 43 -14.44 -2.93 8.59
N LEU A 44 -15.19 -3.50 9.54
CA LEU A 44 -14.99 -3.25 10.97
C LEU A 44 -13.68 -3.88 11.48
N ASP A 45 -13.30 -5.06 10.97
CA ASP A 45 -12.04 -5.71 11.34
C ASP A 45 -10.84 -4.89 10.83
N ARG A 46 -10.94 -4.29 9.63
CA ARG A 46 -9.91 -3.39 9.12
C ARG A 46 -9.70 -2.20 10.06
N VAL A 47 -10.78 -1.58 10.52
CA VAL A 47 -10.71 -0.45 11.47
C VAL A 47 -10.10 -0.91 12.79
N ALA A 48 -10.54 -2.06 13.31
CA ALA A 48 -10.00 -2.63 14.54
C ALA A 48 -8.49 -2.89 14.43
N TRP A 49 -8.02 -3.44 13.30
CA TRP A 49 -6.59 -3.65 13.05
C TRP A 49 -5.80 -2.35 13.02
N GLN A 50 -6.32 -1.32 12.35
CA GLN A 50 -5.65 -0.02 12.29
C GLN A 50 -5.48 0.55 13.70
N VAL A 51 -6.56 0.61 14.49
CA VAL A 51 -6.53 1.10 15.88
C VAL A 51 -5.58 0.28 16.75
N GLU A 52 -5.56 -1.04 16.59
CA GLU A 52 -4.67 -1.91 17.37
C GLU A 52 -3.19 -1.65 17.03
N ILE A 53 -2.85 -1.48 15.76
CA ILE A 53 -1.48 -1.18 15.33
C ILE A 53 -1.06 0.23 15.77
N GLU A 54 -1.93 1.22 15.63
CA GLU A 54 -1.69 2.60 16.10
C GLU A 54 -1.37 2.62 17.60
N ASN A 55 -2.18 1.90 18.40
CA ASN A 55 -1.95 1.78 19.84
C ASN A 55 -0.63 1.07 20.18
N LEU A 56 -0.26 0.04 19.40
CA LEU A 56 1.00 -0.69 19.60
C LEU A 56 2.23 0.16 19.24
N LEU A 57 2.12 1.01 18.22
CA LEU A 57 3.20 1.88 17.76
C LEU A 57 3.25 3.23 18.50
N GLY A 58 2.15 3.62 19.16
CA GLY A 58 2.02 4.93 19.79
C GLY A 58 2.04 6.09 18.79
N ALA A 59 1.60 5.83 17.55
CA ALA A 59 1.64 6.78 16.43
C ALA A 59 0.56 6.43 15.39
N ASP A 60 0.20 7.41 14.55
CA ASP A 60 -0.79 7.22 13.49
C ASP A 60 -0.28 6.27 12.40
N VAL A 61 -1.20 5.49 11.83
CA VAL A 61 -0.88 4.45 10.84
C VAL A 61 -1.78 4.58 9.63
N SER A 62 -1.17 4.82 8.47
CA SER A 62 -1.83 4.70 7.17
C SER A 62 -1.82 3.23 6.73
N LEU A 63 -2.98 2.57 6.82
CA LEU A 63 -3.13 1.16 6.52
C LEU A 63 -3.70 0.89 5.12
N VAL A 64 -2.86 0.34 4.25
CA VAL A 64 -3.21 -0.14 2.91
C VAL A 64 -3.39 -1.66 2.93
N LEU A 65 -4.52 -2.14 2.41
CA LEU A 65 -4.73 -3.55 2.14
C LEU A 65 -4.43 -3.83 0.66
N LEU A 66 -3.43 -4.67 0.40
CA LEU A 66 -3.11 -5.15 -0.93
C LEU A 66 -4.19 -6.15 -1.39
N THR A 67 -4.89 -5.77 -2.46
CA THR A 67 -5.91 -6.56 -3.12
C THR A 67 -5.53 -6.74 -4.60
N PRO A 68 -6.24 -7.62 -5.34
CA PRO A 68 -6.07 -7.70 -6.79
C PRO A 68 -6.32 -6.38 -7.52
N THR A 69 -7.13 -5.49 -6.94
CA THR A 69 -7.55 -4.19 -7.52
C THR A 69 -6.80 -3.00 -6.93
N THR A 70 -5.71 -3.22 -6.18
CA THR A 70 -4.86 -2.12 -5.71
C THR A 70 -4.39 -1.26 -6.88
N ASP A 71 -4.47 0.06 -6.73
CA ASP A 71 -3.98 1.00 -7.73
C ASP A 71 -2.53 0.66 -8.15
N PRO A 72 -2.23 0.57 -9.46
CA PRO A 72 -0.90 0.17 -9.93
C PRO A 72 0.24 1.10 -9.49
N VAL A 73 -0.02 2.39 -9.26
CA VAL A 73 1.01 3.33 -8.79
C VAL A 73 1.33 3.08 -7.33
N LEU A 74 0.29 3.05 -6.49
CA LEU A 74 0.45 2.73 -5.07
C LEU A 74 1.12 1.37 -4.91
N GLY A 75 0.69 0.38 -5.69
CA GLY A 75 1.30 -0.94 -5.74
C GLY A 75 2.80 -0.88 -6.08
N TRP A 76 3.19 -0.08 -7.06
CA TRP A 76 4.60 0.10 -7.41
C TRP A 76 5.40 0.81 -6.35
N GLU A 77 4.85 1.84 -5.70
CA GLU A 77 5.51 2.52 -4.57
C GLU A 77 5.79 1.53 -3.43
N ILE A 78 4.82 0.66 -3.11
CA ILE A 78 4.98 -0.43 -2.14
C ILE A 78 6.06 -1.43 -2.60
N ALA A 79 6.07 -1.84 -3.86
CA ALA A 79 7.03 -2.81 -4.36
C ALA A 79 8.46 -2.26 -4.48
N ARG A 80 8.60 -0.98 -4.83
CA ARG A 80 9.89 -0.29 -5.03
C ARG A 80 10.51 0.09 -3.69
N ASP A 81 9.73 0.75 -2.83
CA ASP A 81 10.23 1.40 -1.62
C ASP A 81 9.91 0.59 -0.35
N GLY A 82 8.98 -0.36 -0.40
CA GLY A 82 8.55 -1.13 0.78
C GLY A 82 9.64 -2.06 1.33
N LYS A 83 9.76 -2.07 2.66
CA LYS A 83 10.60 -3.00 3.40
C LYS A 83 9.75 -4.12 3.99
N LEU A 84 10.14 -5.36 3.73
CA LEU A 84 9.46 -6.53 4.27
C LEU A 84 9.62 -6.59 5.79
N LEU A 85 8.51 -6.62 6.52
CA LEU A 85 8.50 -6.87 7.96
C LEU A 85 8.18 -8.33 8.27
N TYR A 86 7.26 -8.92 7.52
CA TYR A 86 6.82 -10.29 7.72
C TYR A 86 6.32 -10.90 6.41
N GLU A 87 6.70 -12.15 6.16
CA GLU A 87 6.02 -13.03 5.22
C GLU A 87 5.79 -14.38 5.89
N ARG A 88 4.62 -14.97 5.66
CA ARG A 88 4.27 -16.27 6.23
C ARG A 88 5.11 -17.38 5.60
N ASP A 89 5.16 -17.37 4.27
CA ASP A 89 5.91 -18.32 3.46
C ASP A 89 6.99 -17.57 2.69
N ARG A 90 8.20 -18.13 2.66
CA ARG A 90 9.34 -17.51 2.00
C ARG A 90 9.05 -17.27 0.51
N GLY A 91 9.29 -16.05 0.04
CA GLY A 91 9.13 -15.69 -1.38
C GLY A 91 7.76 -15.16 -1.75
N LEU A 92 6.78 -15.15 -0.83
CA LEU A 92 5.50 -14.48 -1.07
C LEU A 92 5.71 -13.00 -1.39
N TRP A 93 6.62 -12.34 -0.67
CA TRP A 93 6.91 -10.94 -0.95
C TRP A 93 7.50 -10.73 -2.36
N MET A 94 8.45 -11.57 -2.77
CA MET A 94 9.06 -11.45 -4.10
C MET A 94 8.04 -11.66 -5.23
N SER A 95 7.17 -12.67 -5.08
CA SER A 95 6.09 -12.89 -6.05
C SER A 95 5.12 -11.70 -6.12
N GLU A 96 4.80 -11.09 -4.98
CA GLU A 96 3.91 -9.94 -4.93
C GLU A 96 4.55 -8.69 -5.55
N ARG A 97 5.84 -8.45 -5.29
CA ARG A 97 6.59 -7.35 -5.94
C ARG A 97 6.60 -7.48 -7.45
N ALA A 98 6.85 -8.69 -7.96
CA ALA A 98 6.82 -8.95 -9.41
C ALA A 98 5.44 -8.65 -10.00
N ARG A 99 4.35 -9.11 -9.33
CA ARG A 99 2.97 -8.80 -9.72
C ARG A 99 2.71 -7.29 -9.79
N LEU A 100 3.08 -6.55 -8.75
CA LEU A 100 2.86 -5.10 -8.68
C LEU A 100 3.68 -4.35 -9.74
N TRP A 101 4.90 -4.80 -10.02
CA TRP A 101 5.72 -4.26 -11.11
C TRP A 101 5.08 -4.48 -12.48
N HIS A 102 4.54 -5.68 -12.75
CA HIS A 102 3.83 -5.94 -14.01
C HIS A 102 2.61 -5.04 -14.17
N LEU A 103 1.75 -4.97 -13.14
CA LEU A 103 0.56 -4.10 -13.17
C LEU A 103 0.91 -2.63 -13.43
N TYR A 104 2.00 -2.14 -12.83
CA TYR A 104 2.47 -0.78 -13.08
C TYR A 104 2.91 -0.58 -14.52
N ASN A 105 3.70 -1.49 -15.09
CA ASN A 105 4.14 -1.39 -16.48
C ASN A 105 2.98 -1.46 -17.47
N ASP A 106 2.00 -2.31 -17.21
CA ASP A 106 0.79 -2.42 -18.04
C ASP A 106 -0.02 -1.11 -17.99
N ALA A 107 -0.01 -0.42 -16.84
CA ALA A 107 -0.68 0.87 -16.67
C ALA A 107 0.10 2.06 -17.26
N LEU A 108 1.42 1.95 -17.49
CA LEU A 108 2.27 3.07 -17.92
C LEU A 108 1.79 3.77 -19.20
N PRO A 109 1.41 3.07 -20.29
CA PRO A 109 0.94 3.72 -21.51
C PRO A 109 -0.30 4.59 -21.28
N PHE A 110 -1.29 4.06 -20.55
CA PHE A 110 -2.52 4.78 -20.23
C PHE A 110 -2.26 6.02 -19.37
N ARG A 111 -1.33 5.92 -18.43
CA ARG A 111 -0.92 7.05 -17.59
C ARG A 111 -0.25 8.16 -18.38
N ARG A 112 0.60 7.80 -19.35
CA ARG A 112 1.25 8.77 -20.25
C ARG A 112 0.22 9.50 -21.10
N ALA A 113 -0.73 8.76 -21.69
CA ALA A 113 -1.81 9.33 -22.48
C ALA A 113 -2.71 10.27 -21.64
N LEU A 114 -3.07 9.87 -20.42
CA LEU A 114 -3.86 10.71 -19.51
C LEU A 114 -3.10 12.00 -19.14
N ALA A 115 -1.81 11.90 -18.81
CA ALA A 115 -0.99 13.07 -18.47
C ALA A 115 -0.86 14.04 -19.65
N GLU A 116 -0.76 13.53 -20.88
CA GLU A 116 -0.76 14.34 -22.10
C GLU A 116 -2.10 15.05 -22.30
N SER A 117 -3.21 14.32 -22.20
CA SER A 117 -4.56 14.90 -22.31
C SER A 117 -4.81 15.99 -21.27
N LEU A 118 -4.41 15.78 -20.02
CA LEU A 118 -4.55 16.79 -18.96
C LEU A 118 -3.70 18.03 -19.21
N ARG A 119 -2.49 17.87 -19.80
CA ARG A 119 -1.64 19.01 -20.18
C ARG A 119 -2.29 19.81 -21.31
N SER A 120 -2.75 19.15 -22.36
CA SER A 120 -3.44 19.82 -23.47
C SER A 120 -4.67 20.59 -22.99
N TYR A 121 -5.48 19.98 -22.12
CA TYR A 121 -6.64 20.64 -21.53
C TYR A 121 -6.25 21.88 -20.71
N ALA A 122 -5.21 21.80 -19.88
CA ALA A 122 -4.74 22.93 -19.09
C ALA A 122 -4.20 24.09 -19.97
N GLU A 123 -3.59 23.77 -21.11
CA GLU A 123 -3.17 24.76 -22.10
C GLU A 123 -4.38 25.42 -22.77
N GLU A 124 -5.38 24.65 -23.21
CA GLU A 124 -6.61 25.19 -23.80
C GLU A 124 -7.33 26.16 -22.84
N VAL A 125 -7.50 25.77 -21.58
CA VAL A 125 -8.13 26.63 -20.55
C VAL A 125 -7.34 27.92 -20.33
N ARG A 126 -6.00 27.87 -20.42
CA ARG A 126 -5.13 29.05 -20.24
C ARG A 126 -5.21 30.01 -21.43
N HIS A 127 -5.41 29.51 -22.65
CA HIS A 127 -5.51 30.33 -23.86
C HIS A 127 -6.95 30.80 -24.17
N GLY A 128 -7.95 30.21 -23.54
CA GLY A 128 -9.38 30.56 -23.68
C GLY A 128 -9.90 31.57 -22.64
N ALA A 129 -9.02 32.22 -21.87
CA ALA A 129 -9.33 33.23 -20.86
C ALA A 129 -8.79 34.62 -21.24
#